data_AF-A0A6S5C2S8-F1
#
_entry.id   AF-A0A6S5C2S8-F1
#
_cell.length_a   1.000
_cell.length_b   1.000
_cell.length_c   1.000
_cell.angle_alpha   90.00
_cell.angle_beta   90.00
_cell.angle_gamma   90.00
#
_symmetry.space_group_name_H-M   'P 1'
#
loop_
_entity.id
_entity.type
_entity.pdbx_description
1 polymer ?
#
loop_
_entity_poly.entity_id
_entity_poly.type
_entity_poly.pdbx_seq_one_letter_code
_entity_poly.pdbx_strand_id
1 'polypeptide(L)'
;MNPSTRTRLLNQWIQSHSQQDMTYPALHGFLCARLVGPETPDWQRPLAGLLEQDAELDEKSAEALNHLIAELEAQADDAQLALPSQCRLPSDNPEQVFEQSHPLGQWCYGFSQGFATWPKPKDLNDPTTQYRFSLAAELSLFRDKQMAQMLYSAAASELPFVEFCKRQRQNMKTALNQLLNLDQYQAAPSADVAINGEQAQQWQSWFELADSCRDHQARLGWFEKIIADATPLFDDAFWQQIAGHGWSAPELRPLLAARAGRADCLLRLGKLGEAKAEYLDLLTICVADEPGCRYNLSTLYALQGDWQALSALLVRFDEASSWLLYNKALMIFATEGAEAAKPHLLVAIEANPHIPACLLGQRKLPKQEPQSWQAGSRDEAALYALHTREAWLKQNALIWLRKG
;
A
#
# COMPACT_ATOMS: atom_id res chain seq x y z
N MET A 1 29.31 -3.90 -7.54
CA MET A 1 28.69 -4.13 -8.88
C MET A 1 27.49 -3.20 -9.08
N ASN A 2 27.22 -2.65 -10.28
CA ASN A 2 26.02 -1.81 -10.48
C ASN A 2 24.72 -2.68 -10.55
N PRO A 3 23.54 -2.14 -10.20
CA PRO A 3 22.30 -2.93 -10.12
C PRO A 3 21.90 -3.61 -11.43
N SER A 4 22.01 -2.91 -12.56
CA SER A 4 21.66 -3.45 -13.89
C SER A 4 22.51 -4.68 -14.27
N THR A 5 23.82 -4.61 -14.04
CA THR A 5 24.73 -5.73 -14.32
C THR A 5 24.44 -6.91 -13.41
N ARG A 6 24.21 -6.63 -12.11
CA ARG A 6 23.85 -7.65 -11.12
C ARG A 6 22.57 -8.38 -11.51
N THR A 7 21.49 -7.65 -11.81
CA THR A 7 20.21 -8.21 -12.25
C THR A 7 20.37 -9.08 -13.50
N ARG A 8 21.15 -8.62 -14.49
CA ARG A 8 21.38 -9.38 -15.72
C ARG A 8 22.10 -10.72 -15.46
N LEU A 9 23.16 -10.70 -14.65
CA LEU A 9 23.92 -11.91 -14.30
C LEU A 9 23.04 -12.93 -13.57
N LEU A 10 22.34 -12.47 -12.52
CA LEU A 10 21.45 -13.32 -11.74
C LEU A 10 20.28 -13.87 -12.57
N ASN A 11 19.70 -13.05 -13.46
CA ASN A 11 18.63 -13.51 -14.34
C ASN A 11 19.12 -14.58 -15.31
N GLN A 12 20.32 -14.42 -15.88
CA GLN A 12 20.90 -15.41 -16.79
C GLN A 12 21.15 -16.74 -16.07
N TRP A 13 21.72 -16.68 -14.86
CA TRP A 13 21.99 -17.87 -14.07
C TRP A 13 20.72 -18.62 -13.66
N ILE A 14 19.69 -17.92 -13.17
CA ILE A 14 18.47 -18.61 -12.71
C ILE A 14 17.68 -19.22 -13.87
N GLN A 15 17.68 -18.58 -15.04
CA GLN A 15 17.04 -19.13 -16.24
C GLN A 15 17.73 -20.42 -16.72
N SER A 16 19.05 -20.51 -16.64
CA SER A 16 19.77 -21.70 -17.08
C SER A 16 19.65 -22.90 -16.14
N HIS A 17 19.29 -22.68 -14.87
CA HIS A 17 19.30 -23.74 -13.84
C HIS A 17 17.92 -24.10 -13.28
N SER A 18 16.90 -23.24 -13.42
CA SER A 18 15.63 -23.46 -12.72
C SER A 18 14.72 -24.51 -13.33
N GLN A 19 14.87 -24.87 -14.61
CA GLN A 19 13.96 -25.75 -15.38
C GLN A 19 12.47 -25.34 -15.37
N GLN A 20 12.08 -24.32 -14.60
CA GLN A 20 10.73 -23.83 -14.36
C GLN A 20 10.53 -22.40 -14.93
N ASP A 21 11.42 -21.96 -15.83
CA ASP A 21 11.45 -20.62 -16.42
C ASP A 21 11.49 -19.48 -15.38
N MET A 22 12.17 -19.71 -14.24
CA MET A 22 12.32 -18.67 -13.24
C MET A 22 13.13 -17.49 -13.75
N THR A 23 12.79 -16.29 -13.26
CA THR A 23 13.46 -15.03 -13.58
C THR A 23 13.97 -14.33 -12.33
N TYR A 24 14.71 -13.23 -12.48
CA TYR A 24 15.21 -12.42 -11.37
C TYR A 24 14.13 -12.06 -10.33
N PRO A 25 12.89 -11.67 -10.69
CA PRO A 25 11.81 -11.49 -9.72
C PRO A 25 11.59 -12.68 -8.78
N ALA A 26 11.64 -13.92 -9.27
CA ALA A 26 11.49 -15.11 -8.42
C ALA A 26 12.65 -15.24 -7.42
N LEU A 27 13.89 -15.06 -7.87
CA LEU A 27 15.05 -15.02 -6.97
C LEU A 27 14.89 -13.94 -5.90
N HIS A 28 14.48 -12.74 -6.31
CA HIS A 28 14.30 -11.62 -5.41
C HIS A 28 13.20 -11.89 -4.37
N GLY A 29 12.05 -12.43 -4.80
CA GLY A 29 10.97 -12.81 -3.89
C GLY A 29 11.41 -13.87 -2.88
N PHE A 30 12.18 -14.87 -3.33
CA PHE A 30 12.74 -15.91 -2.47
C PHE A 30 13.66 -15.35 -1.38
N LEU A 31 14.60 -14.48 -1.75
CA LEU A 31 15.51 -13.85 -0.79
C LEU A 31 14.77 -12.93 0.18
N CYS A 32 13.74 -12.21 -0.27
CA CYS A 32 12.87 -11.44 0.61
C CYS A 32 12.17 -12.34 1.64
N ALA A 33 11.60 -13.47 1.22
CA ALA A 33 10.96 -14.43 2.12
C ALA A 33 11.94 -15.00 3.15
N ARG A 34 13.21 -15.23 2.77
CA ARG A 34 14.27 -15.65 3.71
C ARG A 34 14.51 -14.58 4.78
N LEU A 35 14.69 -13.32 4.36
CA LEU A 35 14.95 -12.18 5.24
C LEU A 35 13.83 -11.93 6.26
N VAL A 36 12.59 -12.00 5.81
CA VAL A 36 11.42 -11.69 6.66
C VAL A 36 10.89 -12.92 7.40
N GLY A 37 11.59 -14.05 7.33
CA GLY A 37 11.27 -15.27 8.04
C GLY A 37 11.44 -15.13 9.57
N PRO A 38 10.90 -16.08 10.35
CA PRO A 38 10.95 -16.02 11.82
C PRO A 38 12.35 -16.32 12.40
N GLU A 39 13.30 -16.75 11.58
CA GLU A 39 14.67 -17.07 11.99
C GLU A 39 15.64 -16.28 11.11
N THR A 40 16.83 -15.97 11.65
CA THR A 40 17.88 -15.29 10.90
C THR A 40 18.25 -16.10 9.65
N PRO A 41 18.34 -15.48 8.46
CA PRO A 41 18.70 -16.19 7.24
C PRO A 41 20.08 -16.84 7.33
N ASP A 42 20.20 -18.08 6.85
CA ASP A 42 21.50 -18.72 6.63
C ASP A 42 22.05 -18.34 5.24
N TRP A 43 22.98 -17.39 5.22
CA TRP A 43 23.65 -16.96 3.99
C TRP A 43 24.83 -17.84 3.55
N GLN A 44 25.15 -18.91 4.27
CA GLN A 44 26.09 -19.92 3.77
C GLN A 44 25.46 -20.73 2.63
N ARG A 45 24.14 -20.89 2.65
CA ARG A 45 23.36 -21.56 1.61
C ARG A 45 22.17 -20.68 1.18
N PRO A 46 22.45 -19.55 0.50
CA PRO A 46 21.45 -18.50 0.26
C PRO A 46 20.29 -18.96 -0.63
N LEU A 47 20.48 -19.99 -1.44
CA LEU A 47 19.49 -20.51 -2.41
C LEU A 47 18.91 -21.88 -2.02
N ALA A 48 19.19 -22.38 -0.81
CA ALA A 48 18.70 -23.69 -0.37
C ALA A 48 17.17 -23.74 -0.38
N GLY A 49 16.60 -24.66 -1.16
CA GLY A 49 15.15 -24.83 -1.32
C GLY A 49 14.52 -23.98 -2.44
N LEU A 50 15.31 -23.18 -3.18
CA LEU A 50 14.80 -22.46 -4.35
C LEU A 50 14.67 -23.36 -5.59
N LEU A 51 15.65 -24.26 -5.80
CA LEU A 51 15.72 -25.17 -6.93
C LEU A 51 15.56 -26.62 -6.46
N GLU A 52 15.03 -27.47 -7.34
CA GLU A 52 14.89 -28.92 -7.06
C GLU A 52 16.25 -29.64 -6.98
N GLN A 53 17.27 -29.12 -7.66
CA GLN A 53 18.64 -29.62 -7.65
C GLN A 53 19.58 -28.49 -7.23
N ASP A 54 20.55 -28.82 -6.38
CA ASP A 54 21.61 -27.88 -6.02
C ASP A 54 22.42 -27.51 -7.27
N ALA A 55 22.38 -26.22 -7.63
CA ALA A 55 23.12 -25.66 -8.75
C ALA A 55 24.27 -24.80 -8.23
N GLU A 56 25.49 -25.00 -8.75
CA GLU A 56 26.63 -24.16 -8.40
C GLU A 56 26.52 -22.77 -9.04
N LEU A 57 26.88 -21.76 -8.27
CA LEU A 57 27.03 -20.39 -8.76
C LEU A 57 28.44 -20.23 -9.33
N ASP A 58 28.56 -19.74 -10.56
CA ASP A 58 29.84 -19.23 -11.05
C ASP A 58 30.29 -18.01 -10.24
N GLU A 59 31.59 -17.71 -10.23
CA GLU A 59 32.18 -16.64 -9.42
C GLU A 59 31.46 -15.29 -9.57
N LYS A 60 31.07 -14.91 -10.80
CA LYS A 60 30.40 -13.63 -11.06
C LYS A 60 28.97 -13.63 -10.56
N SER A 61 28.24 -14.74 -10.74
CA SER A 61 26.88 -14.89 -10.21
C SER A 61 26.87 -14.94 -8.67
N ALA A 62 27.89 -15.54 -8.06
CA ALA A 62 28.07 -15.55 -6.60
C ALA A 62 28.35 -14.13 -6.06
N GLU A 63 29.25 -13.37 -6.70
CA GLU A 63 29.50 -11.96 -6.35
C GLU A 63 28.24 -11.11 -6.51
N ALA A 64 27.50 -11.31 -7.62
CA ALA A 64 26.24 -10.63 -7.87
C ALA A 64 25.18 -10.96 -6.81
N LEU A 65 25.09 -12.22 -6.37
CA LEU A 65 24.17 -12.65 -5.33
C LEU A 65 24.50 -12.02 -3.98
N ASN A 66 25.77 -12.04 -3.59
CA ASN A 66 26.23 -11.40 -2.35
C ASN A 66 25.92 -9.89 -2.32
N HIS A 67 26.12 -9.21 -3.45
CA HIS A 67 25.74 -7.81 -3.60
C HIS A 67 24.23 -7.56 -3.53
N LEU A 68 23.39 -8.53 -3.93
CA LEU A 68 21.94 -8.41 -3.80
C LEU A 68 21.52 -8.63 -2.34
N ILE A 69 22.07 -9.66 -1.69
CA ILE A 69 21.79 -9.97 -0.28
C ILE A 69 22.12 -8.77 0.59
N ALA A 70 23.33 -8.21 0.45
CA ALA A 70 23.74 -7.04 1.24
C ALA A 70 22.83 -5.81 1.01
N GLU A 71 22.31 -5.62 -0.22
CA GLU A 71 21.35 -4.54 -0.49
C GLU A 71 20.00 -4.80 0.18
N LEU A 72 19.51 -6.04 0.14
CA LEU A 72 18.26 -6.41 0.77
C LEU A 72 18.35 -6.37 2.30
N GLU A 73 19.49 -6.76 2.89
CA GLU A 73 19.75 -6.61 4.33
C GLU A 73 19.70 -5.14 4.75
N ALA A 74 20.42 -4.26 4.03
CA ALA A 74 20.38 -2.83 4.33
C ALA A 74 18.96 -2.23 4.20
N GLN A 75 18.18 -2.67 3.20
CA GLN A 75 16.79 -2.28 3.08
C GLN A 75 15.92 -2.84 4.22
N ALA A 76 16.20 -4.04 4.70
CA ALA A 76 15.48 -4.66 5.80
C ALA A 76 15.73 -3.95 7.13
N ASP A 77 16.98 -3.55 7.39
CA ASP A 77 17.35 -2.77 8.59
C ASP A 77 16.56 -1.46 8.71
N ASP A 78 16.26 -0.82 7.57
CA ASP A 78 15.48 0.41 7.49
C ASP A 78 13.95 0.18 7.30
N ALA A 79 13.49 -1.08 7.29
CA ALA A 79 12.11 -1.46 6.95
C ALA A 79 11.63 -0.85 5.62
N GLN A 80 12.49 -0.88 4.61
CA GLN A 80 12.30 -0.35 3.25
C GLN A 80 12.43 -1.39 2.14
N LEU A 81 12.29 -2.69 2.46
CA LEU A 81 12.24 -3.73 1.42
C LEU A 81 11.15 -3.39 0.39
N ALA A 82 11.48 -3.52 -0.89
CA ALA A 82 10.56 -3.22 -1.99
C ALA A 82 10.60 -4.31 -3.05
N LEU A 83 9.49 -4.44 -3.78
CA LEU A 83 9.44 -5.31 -4.94
C LEU A 83 10.19 -4.64 -6.11
N PRO A 84 10.82 -5.40 -7.02
CA PRO A 84 11.40 -4.85 -8.23
C PRO A 84 10.39 -4.01 -9.02
N SER A 85 10.83 -2.91 -9.63
CA SER A 85 9.95 -1.94 -10.30
C SER A 85 9.09 -2.51 -11.43
N GLN A 86 9.50 -3.62 -12.03
CA GLN A 86 8.78 -4.40 -13.04
C GLN A 86 7.62 -5.26 -12.48
N CYS A 87 7.55 -5.46 -11.16
CA CYS A 87 6.49 -6.24 -10.51
C CYS A 87 5.23 -5.38 -10.34
N ARG A 88 4.59 -4.99 -11.44
CA ARG A 88 3.37 -4.17 -11.47
C ARG A 88 2.19 -5.00 -11.90
N LEU A 89 0.99 -4.64 -11.43
CA LEU A 89 -0.24 -5.22 -11.95
C LEU A 89 -0.61 -4.46 -13.24
N PRO A 90 -0.84 -5.14 -14.39
CA PRO A 90 -1.22 -4.46 -15.62
C PRO A 90 -2.59 -3.78 -15.48
N SER A 91 -2.72 -2.53 -15.94
CA SER A 91 -3.97 -1.77 -15.85
C SER A 91 -5.08 -2.31 -16.76
N ASP A 92 -4.73 -2.72 -17.98
CA ASP A 92 -5.69 -3.14 -19.02
C ASP A 92 -6.14 -4.60 -18.87
N ASN A 93 -5.21 -5.48 -18.49
CA ASN A 93 -5.49 -6.90 -18.30
C ASN A 93 -4.80 -7.45 -17.03
N PRO A 94 -5.38 -7.18 -15.85
CA PRO A 94 -4.84 -7.64 -14.57
C PRO A 94 -4.67 -9.16 -14.46
N GLU A 95 -5.42 -9.96 -15.24
CA GLU A 95 -5.28 -11.42 -15.21
C GLU A 95 -3.94 -11.92 -15.79
N GLN A 96 -3.25 -11.11 -16.62
CA GLN A 96 -1.91 -11.45 -17.13
C GLN A 96 -0.89 -11.67 -16.01
N VAL A 97 -1.17 -11.18 -14.79
CA VAL A 97 -0.33 -11.40 -13.63
C VAL A 97 -0.08 -12.87 -13.32
N PHE A 98 -1.01 -13.75 -13.73
CA PHE A 98 -0.95 -15.19 -13.51
C PHE A 98 -0.28 -15.95 -14.67
N GLU A 99 0.18 -15.27 -15.71
CA GLU A 99 1.01 -15.89 -16.73
C GLU A 99 2.38 -16.25 -16.14
N GLN A 100 2.92 -17.42 -16.53
CA GLN A 100 4.12 -17.98 -15.92
C GLN A 100 5.31 -17.01 -15.92
N SER A 101 5.49 -16.20 -16.97
CA SER A 101 6.61 -15.27 -17.11
C SER A 101 6.37 -13.89 -16.50
N HIS A 102 5.18 -13.62 -15.95
CA HIS A 102 4.84 -12.29 -15.47
C HIS A 102 5.68 -11.91 -14.23
N PRO A 103 6.37 -10.77 -14.21
CA PRO A 103 7.33 -10.45 -13.14
C PRO A 103 6.75 -10.46 -11.72
N LEU A 104 5.52 -9.96 -11.55
CA LEU A 104 4.85 -9.96 -10.25
C LEU A 104 4.46 -11.38 -9.80
N GLY A 105 3.97 -12.22 -10.71
CA GLY A 105 3.63 -13.61 -10.42
C GLY A 105 4.87 -14.43 -10.07
N GLN A 106 5.96 -14.22 -10.83
CA GLN A 106 7.29 -14.78 -10.55
C GLN A 106 7.81 -14.37 -9.17
N TRP A 107 7.68 -13.09 -8.79
CA TRP A 107 8.08 -12.63 -7.45
C TRP A 107 7.27 -13.34 -6.35
N CYS A 108 5.94 -13.39 -6.47
CA CYS A 108 5.08 -14.09 -5.50
C CYS A 108 5.37 -15.59 -5.43
N TYR A 109 5.66 -16.21 -6.57
CA TYR A 109 6.07 -17.61 -6.63
C TYR A 109 7.37 -17.84 -5.89
N GLY A 110 8.41 -17.05 -6.17
CA GLY A 110 9.69 -17.12 -5.46
C GLY A 110 9.56 -16.89 -3.96
N PHE A 111 8.76 -15.88 -3.56
CA PHE A 111 8.42 -15.64 -2.16
C PHE A 111 7.80 -16.88 -1.52
N SER A 112 6.86 -17.53 -2.20
CA SER A 112 6.20 -18.74 -1.71
C SER A 112 7.15 -19.94 -1.54
N GLN A 113 8.20 -20.04 -2.37
CA GLN A 113 9.24 -21.06 -2.20
C GLN A 113 10.10 -20.76 -0.97
N GLY A 114 10.47 -19.49 -0.74
CA GLY A 114 11.21 -19.10 0.47
C GLY A 114 10.37 -19.30 1.73
N PHE A 115 9.07 -18.96 1.68
CA PHE A 115 8.11 -19.23 2.74
C PHE A 115 8.02 -20.72 3.09
N ALA A 116 8.09 -21.62 2.11
CA ALA A 116 8.09 -23.07 2.35
C ALA A 116 9.33 -23.57 3.13
N THR A 117 10.40 -22.76 3.20
CA THR A 117 11.60 -23.06 4.00
C THR A 117 11.51 -22.58 5.45
N TRP A 118 10.45 -21.86 5.82
CA TRP A 118 10.27 -21.38 7.19
C TRP A 118 10.08 -22.56 8.18
N PRO A 119 10.54 -22.40 9.43
CA PRO A 119 10.32 -23.40 10.45
C PRO A 119 8.82 -23.63 10.68
N LYS A 120 8.45 -24.87 11.02
CA LYS A 120 7.06 -25.19 11.36
C LYS A 120 6.64 -24.41 12.61
N PRO A 121 5.49 -23.74 12.61
CA PRO A 121 5.01 -23.01 13.78
C PRO A 121 4.75 -23.98 14.93
N LYS A 122 5.06 -23.54 16.15
CA LYS A 122 4.80 -24.31 17.38
C LYS A 122 3.32 -24.29 17.75
N ASP A 123 2.65 -23.17 17.49
CA ASP A 123 1.23 -22.96 17.74
C ASP A 123 0.60 -22.19 16.57
N LEU A 124 -0.38 -22.80 15.90
CA LEU A 124 -1.11 -22.18 14.79
C LEU A 124 -2.24 -21.25 15.28
N ASN A 125 -2.60 -21.33 16.57
CA ASN A 125 -3.60 -20.46 17.18
C ASN A 125 -2.98 -19.22 17.83
N ASP A 126 -1.65 -19.16 17.93
CA ASP A 126 -0.94 -17.95 18.34
C ASP A 126 -1.24 -16.82 17.34
N PRO A 127 -1.81 -15.68 17.78
CA PRO A 127 -2.27 -14.67 16.84
C PRO A 127 -1.13 -13.95 16.10
N THR A 128 0.09 -13.88 16.66
CA THR A 128 1.27 -13.40 15.92
C THR A 128 1.62 -14.35 14.78
N THR A 129 1.54 -15.66 15.03
CA THR A 129 1.70 -16.69 14.00
C THR A 129 0.62 -16.59 12.93
N GLN A 130 -0.65 -16.44 13.30
CA GLN A 130 -1.74 -16.26 12.33
C GLN A 130 -1.52 -15.01 11.46
N TYR A 131 -1.14 -13.89 12.08
CA TYR A 131 -0.86 -12.65 11.35
C TYR A 131 0.33 -12.80 10.39
N ARG A 132 1.43 -13.42 10.84
CA ARG A 132 2.58 -13.74 9.98
C ARG A 132 2.17 -14.54 8.75
N PHE A 133 1.36 -15.58 8.93
CA PHE A 133 0.87 -16.41 7.83
C PHE A 133 -0.10 -15.66 6.92
N SER A 134 -0.92 -14.75 7.47
CA SER A 134 -1.79 -13.89 6.68
C SER A 134 -0.99 -12.96 5.78
N LEU A 135 0.05 -12.30 6.30
CA LEU A 135 0.95 -11.45 5.51
C LEU A 135 1.70 -12.26 4.44
N ALA A 136 2.20 -13.44 4.78
CA ALA A 136 2.87 -14.33 3.83
C ALA A 136 1.93 -14.82 2.71
N ALA A 137 0.65 -15.04 3.02
CA ALA A 137 -0.37 -15.38 2.04
C ALA A 137 -0.65 -14.19 1.10
N GLU A 138 -0.73 -12.96 1.64
CA GLU A 138 -0.87 -11.73 0.86
C GLU A 138 0.29 -11.56 -0.15
N LEU A 139 1.53 -11.79 0.31
CA LEU A 139 2.74 -11.71 -0.51
C LEU A 139 2.86 -12.84 -1.53
N SER A 140 2.12 -13.93 -1.32
CA SER A 140 2.05 -15.08 -2.25
C SER A 140 0.85 -15.00 -3.19
N LEU A 141 -0.01 -13.99 -3.09
CA LEU A 141 -1.32 -13.95 -3.73
C LEU A 141 -1.27 -14.16 -5.25
N PHE A 142 -0.31 -13.52 -5.93
CA PHE A 142 -0.21 -13.58 -7.40
C PHE A 142 0.56 -14.78 -7.93
N ARG A 143 0.96 -15.73 -7.08
CA ARG A 143 1.72 -16.91 -7.52
C ARG A 143 0.94 -17.73 -8.56
N ASP A 144 -0.39 -17.81 -8.40
CA ASP A 144 -1.31 -18.50 -9.29
C ASP A 144 -2.76 -18.03 -9.04
N LYS A 145 -3.65 -18.30 -10.02
CA LYS A 145 -5.05 -17.86 -9.98
C LYS A 145 -5.85 -18.54 -8.86
N GLN A 146 -5.50 -19.77 -8.49
CA GLN A 146 -6.21 -20.54 -7.47
C GLN A 146 -6.00 -19.94 -6.08
N MET A 147 -4.75 -19.60 -5.74
CA MET A 147 -4.40 -18.89 -4.51
C MET A 147 -5.14 -17.55 -4.41
N ALA A 148 -5.11 -16.75 -5.47
CA ALA A 148 -5.80 -15.47 -5.49
C ALA A 148 -7.32 -15.60 -5.28
N GLN A 149 -7.96 -16.58 -5.91
CA GLN A 149 -9.40 -16.86 -5.74
C GLN A 149 -9.74 -17.34 -4.33
N MET A 150 -8.88 -18.17 -3.73
CA MET A 150 -9.03 -18.64 -2.35
C MET A 150 -8.99 -17.46 -1.37
N LEU A 151 -7.97 -16.60 -1.47
CA LEU A 151 -7.83 -15.43 -0.61
C LEU A 151 -8.95 -14.41 -0.82
N TYR A 152 -9.38 -14.20 -2.07
CA TYR A 152 -10.53 -13.36 -2.37
C TYR A 152 -11.81 -13.85 -1.69
N SER A 153 -12.06 -15.15 -1.74
CA SER A 153 -13.21 -15.78 -1.10
C SER A 153 -13.12 -15.69 0.43
N ALA A 154 -11.94 -15.95 0.99
CA ALA A 154 -11.69 -15.90 2.43
C ALA A 154 -11.81 -14.48 3.00
N ALA A 155 -11.43 -13.46 2.24
CA ALA A 155 -11.54 -12.07 2.64
C ALA A 155 -12.99 -11.55 2.72
N ALA A 156 -13.97 -12.31 2.20
CA ALA A 156 -15.37 -11.88 2.06
C ALA A 156 -15.50 -10.46 1.46
N SER A 157 -14.61 -10.15 0.50
CA SER A 157 -14.49 -8.80 -0.06
C SER A 157 -15.71 -8.44 -0.92
N GLU A 158 -16.33 -7.30 -0.63
CA GLU A 158 -17.39 -6.73 -1.48
C GLU A 158 -16.85 -6.11 -2.78
N LEU A 159 -15.54 -5.86 -2.85
CA LEU A 159 -14.90 -5.37 -4.07
C LEU A 159 -14.92 -6.44 -5.16
N PRO A 160 -15.08 -6.08 -6.45
CA PRO A 160 -14.82 -6.99 -7.56
C PRO A 160 -13.39 -7.55 -7.49
N PHE A 161 -13.20 -8.80 -7.93
CA PHE A 161 -11.91 -9.51 -7.87
C PHE A 161 -10.71 -8.70 -8.39
N VAL A 162 -10.87 -7.98 -9.49
CA VAL A 162 -9.81 -7.15 -10.06
C VAL A 162 -9.41 -5.99 -9.14
N GLU A 163 -10.37 -5.31 -8.52
CA GLU A 163 -10.10 -4.21 -7.59
C GLU A 163 -9.50 -4.72 -6.28
N PHE A 164 -9.92 -5.91 -5.84
CA PHE A 164 -9.26 -6.63 -4.76
C PHE A 164 -7.78 -6.86 -5.11
N CYS A 165 -7.46 -7.44 -6.27
CA CYS A 165 -6.07 -7.64 -6.71
C CYS A 165 -5.27 -6.32 -6.74
N LYS A 166 -5.84 -5.23 -7.27
CA LYS A 166 -5.17 -3.91 -7.25
C LYS A 166 -4.82 -3.47 -5.84
N ARG A 167 -5.78 -3.53 -4.91
CA ARG A 167 -5.56 -3.19 -3.50
C ARG A 167 -4.49 -4.06 -2.85
N GLN A 168 -4.55 -5.37 -3.09
CA GLN A 168 -3.57 -6.32 -2.58
C GLN A 168 -2.15 -5.97 -3.07
N ARG A 169 -1.99 -5.67 -4.37
CA ARG A 169 -0.70 -5.23 -4.90
C ARG A 169 -0.21 -3.94 -4.25
N GLN A 170 -1.07 -2.97 -3.97
CA GLN A 170 -0.68 -1.72 -3.30
C GLN A 170 -0.13 -1.98 -1.89
N ASN A 171 -0.68 -2.97 -1.19
CA ASN A 171 -0.30 -3.32 0.17
C ASN A 171 0.96 -4.17 0.29
N MET A 172 1.39 -4.87 -0.77
CA MET A 172 2.50 -5.84 -0.68
C MET A 172 3.80 -5.26 -0.10
N LYS A 173 4.18 -4.02 -0.42
CA LYS A 173 5.38 -3.40 0.18
C LYS A 173 5.22 -3.26 1.70
N THR A 174 4.05 -2.78 2.14
CA THR A 174 3.73 -2.66 3.55
C THR A 174 3.74 -4.03 4.23
N ALA A 175 3.06 -5.03 3.66
CA ALA A 175 3.00 -6.38 4.22
C ALA A 175 4.39 -6.99 4.37
N LEU A 176 5.27 -6.80 3.39
CA LEU A 176 6.66 -7.25 3.43
C LEU A 176 7.44 -6.63 4.61
N ASN A 177 7.30 -5.32 4.82
CA ASN A 177 8.01 -4.63 5.90
C ASN A 177 7.34 -4.80 7.28
N GLN A 178 6.06 -5.16 7.33
CA GLN A 178 5.41 -5.58 8.57
C GLN A 178 5.95 -6.91 9.06
N LEU A 179 6.32 -7.84 8.16
CA LEU A 179 6.96 -9.10 8.55
C LEU A 179 8.31 -8.88 9.28
N LEU A 180 9.08 -7.86 8.90
CA LEU A 180 10.33 -7.50 9.58
C LEU A 180 10.13 -6.99 11.01
N ASN A 181 8.98 -6.39 11.30
CA ASN A 181 8.67 -5.79 12.59
C ASN A 181 7.65 -6.61 13.38
N LEU A 182 7.46 -7.89 13.04
CA LEU A 182 6.49 -8.77 13.69
C LEU A 182 6.74 -8.97 15.19
N ASP A 183 7.96 -8.80 15.67
CA ASP A 183 8.24 -8.89 17.11
C ASP A 183 7.62 -7.71 17.89
N GLN A 184 7.27 -6.62 17.19
CA GLN A 184 6.51 -5.49 17.72
C GLN A 184 5.00 -5.70 17.56
N TYR A 185 4.56 -6.71 16.79
CA TYR A 185 3.16 -7.05 16.67
C TYR A 185 2.66 -7.62 17.99
N GLN A 186 1.76 -6.87 18.62
CA GLN A 186 0.92 -7.39 19.68
C GLN A 186 -0.44 -7.66 19.05
N ALA A 187 -0.86 -8.93 19.10
CA ALA A 187 -2.22 -9.26 18.76
C ALA A 187 -3.15 -8.43 19.63
N ALA A 188 -4.00 -7.62 18.98
CA ALA A 188 -5.12 -7.02 19.68
C ALA A 188 -5.86 -8.18 20.36
N PRO A 189 -6.17 -8.11 21.66
CA PRO A 189 -7.12 -9.04 22.21
C PRO A 189 -8.37 -8.98 21.33
N SER A 190 -9.01 -10.13 21.13
CA SER A 190 -10.44 -10.15 20.84
C SER A 190 -11.11 -9.46 22.03
N ALA A 191 -11.12 -8.13 22.03
CA ALA A 191 -11.61 -7.40 23.16
C ALA A 191 -13.12 -7.66 23.19
N ASP A 192 -13.61 -8.11 24.34
CA ASP A 192 -15.03 -8.20 24.67
C ASP A 192 -15.67 -6.79 24.76
N VAL A 193 -15.28 -5.85 23.86
CA VAL A 193 -15.94 -4.56 23.70
C VAL A 193 -17.27 -4.86 23.03
N ALA A 194 -18.25 -5.19 23.86
CA ALA A 194 -19.61 -5.46 23.44
C ALA A 194 -20.26 -4.16 22.96
N ILE A 195 -20.15 -3.88 21.66
CA ILE A 195 -20.97 -2.86 21.02
C ILE A 195 -22.40 -3.41 20.96
N ASN A 196 -23.32 -2.78 21.68
CA ASN A 196 -24.71 -3.20 21.64
C ASN A 196 -25.33 -2.86 20.27
N GLY A 197 -26.33 -3.63 19.84
CA GLY A 197 -26.92 -3.50 18.51
C GLY A 197 -27.57 -2.13 18.24
N GLU A 198 -28.09 -1.47 19.28
CA GLU A 198 -28.69 -0.13 19.16
C GLU A 198 -27.63 0.94 18.88
N GLN A 199 -26.49 0.89 19.58
CA GLN A 199 -25.35 1.78 19.39
C GLN A 199 -24.74 1.60 18.00
N ALA A 200 -24.56 0.35 17.55
CA ALA A 200 -24.09 0.06 16.20
C ALA A 200 -25.04 0.64 15.12
N GLN A 201 -26.35 0.46 15.29
CA GLN A 201 -27.37 1.00 14.37
C GLN A 201 -27.41 2.54 14.40
N GLN A 202 -27.19 3.15 15.56
CA GLN A 202 -27.10 4.60 15.71
C GLN A 202 -25.89 5.16 14.97
N TRP A 203 -24.71 4.54 15.11
CA TRP A 203 -23.51 4.96 14.37
C TRP A 203 -23.71 4.82 12.87
N GLN A 204 -24.29 3.72 12.41
CA GLN A 204 -24.64 3.55 10.99
C GLN A 204 -25.55 4.69 10.49
N SER A 205 -26.57 5.04 11.27
CA SER A 205 -27.47 6.16 10.94
C SER A 205 -26.72 7.51 10.88
N TRP A 206 -25.75 7.74 11.77
CA TRP A 206 -24.91 8.94 11.73
C TRP A 206 -23.95 8.98 10.53
N PHE A 207 -23.41 7.83 10.11
CA PHE A 207 -22.63 7.73 8.87
C PHE A 207 -23.49 8.07 7.64
N GLU A 208 -24.70 7.51 7.54
CA GLU A 208 -25.63 7.82 6.44
C GLU A 208 -26.00 9.32 6.40
N LEU A 209 -26.22 9.94 7.57
CA LEU A 209 -26.45 11.37 7.68
C LEU A 209 -25.21 12.18 7.26
N ALA A 210 -24.02 11.78 7.68
CA ALA A 210 -22.77 12.41 7.27
C ALA A 210 -22.59 12.37 5.74
N ASP A 211 -22.88 11.24 5.10
CA ASP A 211 -22.75 11.06 3.66
C ASP A 211 -23.81 11.82 2.85
N SER A 212 -24.98 12.07 3.44
CA SER A 212 -26.01 12.92 2.84
C SER A 212 -25.71 14.42 2.93
N CYS A 213 -24.79 14.83 3.83
CA CYS A 213 -24.47 16.23 4.08
C CYS A 213 -23.55 16.81 2.98
N ARG A 214 -23.96 17.95 2.40
CA ARG A 214 -23.12 18.72 1.47
C ARG A 214 -22.20 19.71 2.17
N ASP A 215 -22.59 20.17 3.33
CA ASP A 215 -21.83 21.12 4.12
C ASP A 215 -20.81 20.37 4.99
N HIS A 216 -19.53 20.70 4.83
CA HIS A 216 -18.44 20.01 5.53
C HIS A 216 -18.48 20.26 7.05
N GLN A 217 -19.03 21.40 7.51
CA GLN A 217 -19.18 21.69 8.93
C GLN A 217 -20.27 20.82 9.57
N ALA A 218 -21.41 20.65 8.90
CA ALA A 218 -22.45 19.72 9.33
C ALA A 218 -21.97 18.26 9.29
N ARG A 219 -21.24 17.87 8.25
CA ARG A 219 -20.64 16.52 8.11
C ARG A 219 -19.65 16.24 9.25
N LEU A 220 -18.77 17.19 9.57
CA LEU A 220 -17.85 17.12 10.69
C LEU A 220 -18.58 16.82 12.02
N GLY A 221 -19.70 17.50 12.28
CA GLY A 221 -20.46 17.30 13.51
C GLY A 221 -21.04 15.89 13.67
N TRP A 222 -21.32 15.17 12.57
CA TRP A 222 -21.75 13.77 12.65
C TRP A 222 -20.59 12.82 13.00
N PHE A 223 -19.42 13.03 12.41
CA PHE A 223 -18.21 12.27 12.78
C PHE A 223 -17.80 12.54 14.22
N GLU A 224 -17.88 13.79 14.69
CA GLU A 224 -17.60 14.14 16.09
C GLU A 224 -18.52 13.42 17.08
N LYS A 225 -19.81 13.21 16.73
CA LYS A 225 -20.73 12.42 17.55
C LYS A 225 -20.32 10.96 17.65
N ILE A 226 -19.99 10.33 16.51
CA ILE A 226 -19.52 8.94 16.49
C ILE A 226 -18.24 8.82 17.34
N ILE A 227 -17.29 9.74 17.16
CA ILE A 227 -16.03 9.72 17.89
C ILE A 227 -16.26 9.90 19.39
N ALA A 228 -17.10 10.86 19.79
CA ALA A 228 -17.39 11.12 21.19
C ALA A 228 -18.08 9.93 21.88
N ASP A 229 -18.94 9.21 21.16
CA ASP A 229 -19.67 8.06 21.68
C ASP A 229 -18.83 6.78 21.70
N ALA A 230 -17.97 6.58 20.69
CA ALA A 230 -17.14 5.38 20.56
C ALA A 230 -15.84 5.44 21.37
N THR A 231 -15.20 6.60 21.50
CA THR A 231 -13.89 6.73 22.19
C THR A 231 -13.89 6.17 23.62
N PRO A 232 -14.91 6.42 24.47
CA PRO A 232 -14.95 5.90 25.85
C PRO A 232 -15.00 4.37 25.96
N LEU A 233 -15.28 3.65 24.86
CA LEU A 233 -15.30 2.19 24.83
C LEU A 233 -13.89 1.57 24.80
N PHE A 234 -12.86 2.38 24.50
CA PHE A 234 -11.49 1.93 24.33
C PHE A 234 -10.59 2.61 25.37
N ASP A 235 -10.19 1.86 26.38
CA ASP A 235 -9.33 2.35 27.47
C ASP A 235 -7.84 2.39 27.06
N ASP A 236 -7.01 2.96 27.94
CA ASP A 236 -5.57 3.09 27.69
C ASP A 236 -4.88 1.73 27.48
N ALA A 237 -5.38 0.67 28.13
CA ALA A 237 -4.85 -0.67 27.99
C ALA A 237 -5.12 -1.21 26.58
N PHE A 238 -6.34 -1.01 26.05
CA PHE A 238 -6.68 -1.34 24.67
C PHE A 238 -5.79 -0.58 23.68
N TRP A 239 -5.63 0.73 23.85
CA TRP A 239 -4.79 1.54 22.96
C TRP A 239 -3.31 1.13 22.97
N GLN A 240 -2.76 0.77 24.14
CA GLN A 240 -1.38 0.28 24.25
C GLN A 240 -1.17 -1.04 23.51
N GLN A 241 -2.19 -1.91 23.49
CA GLN A 241 -2.12 -3.23 22.86
C GLN A 241 -2.30 -3.20 21.34
N ILE A 242 -3.01 -2.21 20.80
CA ILE A 242 -3.30 -2.11 19.36
C ILE A 242 -2.03 -1.91 18.52
N ALA A 243 -0.99 -1.25 19.05
CA ALA A 243 0.37 -1.19 18.49
C ALA A 243 0.47 -0.94 16.95
N GLY A 244 -0.42 -0.14 16.38
CA GLY A 244 -0.42 0.16 14.94
C GLY A 244 -1.22 -0.79 14.03
N HIS A 245 -1.96 -1.72 14.63
CA HIS A 245 -2.83 -2.70 13.98
C HIS A 245 -4.32 -2.45 14.29
N GLY A 246 -4.74 -1.19 14.43
CA GLY A 246 -6.09 -0.82 14.87
C GLY A 246 -7.21 -1.35 13.99
N TRP A 247 -6.95 -1.52 12.69
CA TRP A 247 -7.95 -2.07 11.77
C TRP A 247 -8.25 -3.56 11.99
N SER A 248 -7.36 -4.28 12.69
CA SER A 248 -7.57 -5.70 13.01
C SER A 248 -8.73 -5.91 13.98
N ALA A 249 -9.02 -4.95 14.86
CA ALA A 249 -10.12 -4.99 15.83
C ALA A 249 -11.43 -4.49 15.17
N PRO A 250 -12.41 -5.37 14.87
CA PRO A 250 -13.64 -4.98 14.19
C PRO A 250 -14.43 -3.87 14.91
N GLU A 251 -14.42 -3.89 16.24
CA GLU A 251 -15.12 -2.96 17.13
C GLU A 251 -14.56 -1.54 17.01
N LEU A 252 -13.25 -1.42 16.72
CA LEU A 252 -12.56 -0.14 16.60
C LEU A 252 -12.79 0.53 15.22
N ARG A 253 -13.13 -0.24 14.19
CA ARG A 253 -13.25 0.26 12.80
C ARG A 253 -14.21 1.44 12.64
N PRO A 254 -15.41 1.48 13.26
CA PRO A 254 -16.29 2.63 13.18
C PRO A 254 -15.65 3.92 13.72
N LEU A 255 -14.92 3.85 14.84
CA LEU A 255 -14.20 4.99 15.39
C LEU A 255 -13.12 5.48 14.41
N LEU A 256 -12.31 4.57 13.86
CA LEU A 256 -11.25 4.92 12.92
C LEU A 256 -11.79 5.52 11.62
N ALA A 257 -12.87 4.96 11.09
CA ALA A 257 -13.56 5.49 9.92
C ALA A 257 -14.12 6.90 10.18
N ALA A 258 -14.72 7.14 11.35
CA ALA A 258 -15.21 8.46 11.73
C ALA A 258 -14.06 9.47 11.90
N ARG A 259 -12.93 9.05 12.50
CA ARG A 259 -11.72 9.89 12.60
C ARG A 259 -11.15 10.26 11.22
N ALA A 260 -11.11 9.33 10.27
CA ALA A 260 -10.69 9.61 8.90
C ALA A 260 -11.65 10.60 8.21
N GLY A 261 -12.97 10.39 8.36
CA GLY A 261 -13.99 11.32 7.86
C GLY A 261 -13.90 12.71 8.49
N ARG A 262 -13.57 12.81 9.78
CA ARG A 262 -13.25 14.07 10.47
C ARG A 262 -12.05 14.76 9.83
N ALA A 263 -10.94 14.04 9.63
CA ALA A 263 -9.73 14.58 9.01
C ALA A 263 -10.03 15.18 7.61
N ASP A 264 -10.80 14.46 6.80
CA ASP A 264 -11.24 14.91 5.48
C ASP A 264 -12.08 16.19 5.55
N CYS A 265 -13.02 16.27 6.50
CA CYS A 265 -13.81 17.48 6.70
C CYS A 265 -12.94 18.66 7.17
N LEU A 266 -12.01 18.43 8.11
CA LEU A 266 -11.08 19.45 8.58
C LEU A 266 -10.23 20.01 7.43
N LEU A 267 -9.74 19.14 6.54
CA LEU A 267 -9.00 19.53 5.34
C LEU A 267 -9.86 20.43 4.44
N ARG A 268 -11.12 20.06 4.18
CA ARG A 268 -12.04 20.87 3.34
C ARG A 268 -12.44 22.20 3.96
N LEU A 269 -12.46 22.27 5.29
CA LEU A 269 -12.72 23.50 6.05
C LEU A 269 -11.47 24.39 6.19
N GLY A 270 -10.33 23.99 5.61
CA GLY A 270 -9.07 24.74 5.66
C GLY A 270 -8.35 24.66 7.01
N LYS A 271 -8.77 23.76 7.92
CA LYS A 271 -8.13 23.49 9.21
C LYS A 271 -6.94 22.56 9.03
N LEU A 272 -5.95 22.99 8.25
CA LEU A 272 -4.88 22.13 7.73
C LEU A 272 -4.02 21.49 8.83
N GLY A 273 -3.74 22.22 9.92
CA GLY A 273 -2.95 21.70 11.03
C GLY A 273 -3.65 20.55 11.76
N GLU A 274 -4.95 20.72 12.06
CA GLU A 274 -5.77 19.70 12.72
C GLU A 274 -5.93 18.47 11.80
N ALA A 275 -6.19 18.67 10.51
CA ALA A 275 -6.28 17.57 9.54
C ALA A 275 -4.96 16.78 9.45
N LYS A 276 -3.81 17.47 9.37
CA LYS A 276 -2.48 16.81 9.33
C LYS A 276 -2.23 15.97 10.58
N ALA A 277 -2.51 16.51 11.76
CA ALA A 277 -2.35 15.77 13.01
C ALA A 277 -3.23 14.51 13.02
N GLU A 278 -4.49 14.64 12.63
CA GLU A 278 -5.42 13.51 12.58
C GLU A 278 -4.97 12.39 11.63
N TYR A 279 -4.52 12.74 10.43
CA TYR A 279 -3.99 11.74 9.48
C TYR A 279 -2.72 11.05 9.99
N LEU A 280 -1.82 11.78 10.65
CA LEU A 280 -0.58 11.20 11.20
C LEU A 280 -0.86 10.26 12.37
N ASP A 281 -1.80 10.63 13.25
CA ASP A 281 -2.26 9.77 14.33
C ASP A 281 -2.89 8.48 13.76
N LEU A 282 -3.76 8.62 12.76
CA LEU A 282 -4.36 7.46 12.08
C LEU A 282 -3.32 6.57 11.41
N LEU A 283 -2.28 7.13 10.78
CA LEU A 283 -1.19 6.35 10.19
C LEU A 283 -0.28 5.67 11.21
N THR A 284 -0.35 6.08 12.48
CA THR A 284 0.31 5.42 13.61
C THR A 284 -0.53 4.27 14.13
N ILE A 285 -1.87 4.42 14.15
CA ILE A 285 -2.82 3.40 14.60
C ILE A 285 -3.10 2.35 13.52
N CYS A 286 -3.07 2.74 12.25
CA CYS A 286 -3.30 1.93 11.07
C CYS A 286 -2.05 2.01 10.18
N VAL A 287 -1.02 1.22 10.52
CA VAL A 287 0.27 1.27 9.83
C VAL A 287 0.14 0.99 8.33
N ALA A 288 -0.80 0.10 7.96
CA ALA A 288 -1.11 -0.22 6.58
C ALA A 288 -2.05 0.76 5.88
N ASP A 289 -2.47 1.82 6.56
CA ASP A 289 -3.32 2.88 6.03
C ASP A 289 -4.62 2.34 5.41
N GLU A 290 -5.27 1.40 6.11
CA GLU A 290 -6.57 0.85 5.72
C GLU A 290 -7.66 1.92 5.54
N PRO A 291 -7.69 3.01 6.33
CA PRO A 291 -8.60 4.13 6.09
C PRO A 291 -8.25 4.99 4.85
N GLY A 292 -7.08 4.83 4.25
CA GLY A 292 -6.67 5.56 3.04
C GLY A 292 -6.24 7.02 3.28
N CYS A 293 -5.72 7.33 4.47
CA CYS A 293 -5.28 8.68 4.86
C CYS A 293 -4.14 9.21 3.96
N ARG A 294 -3.31 8.33 3.39
CA ARG A 294 -2.17 8.73 2.54
C ARG A 294 -2.57 9.62 1.37
N TYR A 295 -3.76 9.43 0.81
CA TYR A 295 -4.22 10.19 -0.36
C TYR A 295 -4.40 11.67 -0.01
N ASN A 296 -5.25 11.97 0.96
CA ASN A 296 -5.51 13.35 1.37
C ASN A 296 -4.31 13.97 2.11
N LEU A 297 -3.51 13.18 2.84
CA LEU A 297 -2.27 13.65 3.44
C LEU A 297 -1.23 14.06 2.37
N SER A 298 -1.09 13.29 1.28
CA SER A 298 -0.21 13.65 0.16
C SER A 298 -0.63 14.97 -0.51
N THR A 299 -1.94 15.18 -0.66
CA THR A 299 -2.52 16.44 -1.15
C THR A 299 -2.19 17.60 -0.22
N LEU A 300 -2.34 17.39 1.09
CA LEU A 300 -2.04 18.40 2.10
C LEU A 300 -0.57 18.81 2.04
N TYR A 301 0.36 17.85 1.95
CA TYR A 301 1.78 18.15 1.78
C TYR A 301 2.06 18.95 0.51
N ALA A 302 1.48 18.54 -0.63
CA ALA A 302 1.63 19.28 -1.88
C ALA A 302 1.07 20.71 -1.80
N LEU A 303 -0.07 20.89 -1.11
CA LEU A 303 -0.71 22.18 -0.90
C LEU A 303 0.14 23.12 -0.04
N GLN A 304 0.85 22.58 0.95
CA GLN A 304 1.74 23.31 1.85
C GLN A 304 3.16 23.49 1.27
N GLY A 305 3.51 22.78 0.20
CA GLY A 305 4.87 22.73 -0.32
C GLY A 305 5.84 21.94 0.56
N ASP A 306 5.32 21.04 1.41
CA ASP A 306 6.12 20.16 2.28
C ASP A 306 6.63 18.95 1.47
N TRP A 307 7.54 19.23 0.53
CA TRP A 307 8.04 18.23 -0.42
C TRP A 307 8.85 17.12 0.23
N GLN A 308 9.52 17.41 1.35
CA GLN A 308 10.25 16.40 2.10
C GLN A 308 9.29 15.37 2.71
N ALA A 309 8.21 15.83 3.36
CA ALA A 309 7.20 14.92 3.91
C ALA A 309 6.45 14.16 2.81
N LEU A 310 6.15 14.80 1.68
CA LEU A 310 5.56 14.13 0.53
C LEU A 310 6.49 13.04 -0.03
N SER A 311 7.78 13.33 -0.20
CA SER A 311 8.77 12.35 -0.65
C SER A 311 8.84 11.16 0.30
N ALA A 312 8.87 11.39 1.62
CA ALA A 312 8.88 10.33 2.61
C ALA A 312 7.59 9.47 2.56
N LEU A 313 6.44 10.11 2.36
CA LEU A 313 5.15 9.41 2.21
C LEU A 313 5.13 8.53 0.95
N LEU A 314 5.63 9.04 -0.17
CA LEU A 314 5.73 8.29 -1.44
C LEU A 314 6.71 7.12 -1.35
N VAL A 315 7.77 7.24 -0.53
CA VAL A 315 8.67 6.12 -0.24
C VAL A 315 7.96 5.09 0.62
N ARG A 316 7.25 5.51 1.68
CA ARG A 316 6.48 4.59 2.54
C ARG A 316 5.42 3.83 1.74
N PHE A 317 4.65 4.53 0.91
CA PHE A 317 3.59 3.96 0.07
C PHE A 317 4.03 3.96 -1.39
N ASP A 318 4.88 3.01 -1.76
CA ASP A 318 5.34 2.80 -3.15
C ASP A 318 4.25 2.11 -3.99
N GLU A 319 3.14 2.83 -4.19
CA GLU A 319 2.01 2.40 -4.99
C GLU A 319 1.85 3.23 -6.27
N ALA A 320 1.30 2.60 -7.30
CA ALA A 320 1.00 3.24 -8.59
C ALA A 320 -0.44 3.80 -8.63
N SER A 321 -0.93 4.36 -7.53
CA SER A 321 -2.24 5.02 -7.52
C SER A 321 -2.17 6.36 -8.27
N SER A 322 -3.21 6.70 -9.02
CA SER A 322 -3.29 7.96 -9.76
C SER A 322 -2.97 9.14 -8.83
N TRP A 323 -3.53 9.11 -7.63
CA TRP A 323 -3.36 10.15 -6.62
C TRP A 323 -1.89 10.43 -6.28
N LEU A 324 -1.13 9.39 -5.89
CA LEU A 324 0.27 9.54 -5.51
C LEU A 324 1.15 9.83 -6.73
N LEU A 325 0.85 9.26 -7.89
CA LEU A 325 1.60 9.51 -9.13
C LEU A 325 1.50 10.97 -9.58
N TYR A 326 0.30 11.56 -9.57
CA TYR A 326 0.13 12.97 -9.92
C TYR A 326 0.76 13.90 -8.88
N ASN A 327 0.67 13.58 -7.58
CA ASN A 327 1.33 14.36 -6.53
C ASN A 327 2.87 14.27 -6.62
N LYS A 328 3.41 13.09 -7.00
CA LYS A 328 4.83 12.93 -7.32
C LYS A 328 5.25 13.78 -8.52
N ALA A 329 4.47 13.77 -9.61
CA ALA A 329 4.75 14.60 -10.79
C ALA A 329 4.75 16.09 -10.43
N LEU A 330 3.80 16.54 -9.61
CA LEU A 330 3.75 17.91 -9.09
C LEU A 330 4.95 18.25 -8.21
N MET A 331 5.35 17.35 -7.32
CA MET A 331 6.54 17.53 -6.47
C MET A 331 7.79 17.72 -7.31
N ILE A 332 8.08 16.80 -8.25
CA ILE A 332 9.25 16.89 -9.14
C ILE A 332 9.20 18.16 -9.98
N PHE A 333 8.01 18.56 -10.46
CA PHE A 333 7.85 19.83 -11.17
C PHE A 333 8.25 21.03 -10.31
N ALA A 334 7.83 21.04 -9.04
CA ALA A 334 8.12 22.14 -8.13
C ALA A 334 9.59 22.17 -7.66
N THR A 335 10.23 21.01 -7.51
CA THR A 335 11.60 20.90 -6.97
C THR A 335 12.69 20.89 -8.05
N GLU A 336 12.39 20.33 -9.22
CA GLU A 336 13.39 20.03 -10.28
C GLU A 336 12.98 20.59 -11.66
N GLY A 337 11.73 21.03 -11.82
CA GLY A 337 11.25 21.68 -13.04
C GLY A 337 10.57 20.73 -14.05
N ALA A 338 10.08 21.32 -15.13
CA ALA A 338 9.19 20.67 -16.10
C ALA A 338 9.81 19.46 -16.83
N GLU A 339 11.08 19.56 -17.23
CA GLU A 339 11.74 18.49 -17.98
C GLU A 339 11.95 17.23 -17.13
N ALA A 340 12.35 17.40 -15.87
CA ALA A 340 12.47 16.30 -14.92
C ALA A 340 11.11 15.66 -14.59
N ALA A 341 10.05 16.47 -14.49
CA ALA A 341 8.71 16.01 -14.14
C ALA A 341 7.98 15.27 -15.29
N LYS A 342 8.37 15.53 -16.54
CA LYS A 342 7.72 14.97 -17.74
C LYS A 342 7.56 13.45 -17.73
N PRO A 343 8.61 12.63 -17.48
CA PRO A 343 8.45 11.18 -17.40
C PRO A 343 7.48 10.74 -16.30
N HIS A 344 7.46 11.44 -15.15
CA HIS A 344 6.54 11.13 -14.05
C HIS A 344 5.09 11.48 -14.39
N LEU A 345 4.88 12.60 -15.08
CA LEU A 345 3.55 13.00 -15.55
C LEU A 345 2.99 11.98 -16.56
N LEU A 346 3.82 11.45 -17.47
CA LEU A 346 3.36 10.42 -18.42
C LEU A 346 2.87 9.16 -17.71
N VAL A 347 3.60 8.70 -16.69
CA VAL A 347 3.17 7.56 -15.85
C VAL A 347 1.87 7.87 -15.11
N ALA A 348 1.70 9.10 -14.61
CA ALA A 348 0.47 9.52 -13.95
C ALA A 348 -0.73 9.56 -14.91
N ILE A 349 -0.51 10.03 -16.15
CA ILE A 349 -1.53 10.06 -17.22
C ILE A 349 -1.95 8.66 -17.63
N GLU A 350 -1.00 7.71 -17.71
CA GLU A 350 -1.31 6.31 -17.99
C GLU A 350 -2.19 5.69 -16.90
N ALA A 351 -1.95 6.03 -15.62
CA ALA A 351 -2.78 5.55 -14.51
C ALA A 351 -4.21 6.11 -14.55
N ASN A 352 -4.37 7.39 -14.86
CA ASN A 352 -5.69 7.98 -15.10
C ASN A 352 -5.64 9.15 -16.09
N PRO A 353 -6.06 8.95 -17.36
CA PRO A 353 -5.98 9.98 -18.40
C PRO A 353 -7.06 11.05 -18.28
N HIS A 354 -8.01 10.91 -17.35
CA HIS A 354 -9.09 11.88 -17.14
C HIS A 354 -8.70 13.04 -16.23
N ILE A 355 -7.69 12.85 -15.36
CA ILE A 355 -7.25 13.86 -14.39
C ILE A 355 -6.83 15.19 -15.05
N PRO A 356 -6.06 15.24 -16.16
CA PRO A 356 -5.62 16.50 -16.73
C PRO A 356 -6.78 17.39 -17.16
N ALA A 357 -7.78 16.80 -17.83
CA ALA A 357 -8.97 17.53 -18.26
C ALA A 357 -9.79 18.08 -17.07
N CYS A 358 -9.85 17.33 -15.96
CA CYS A 358 -10.49 17.77 -14.72
C CYS A 358 -9.72 18.92 -14.04
N LEU A 359 -8.40 18.82 -13.89
CA LEU A 359 -7.55 19.86 -13.29
C LEU A 359 -7.59 21.18 -14.09
N LEU A 360 -7.55 21.07 -15.41
CA LEU A 360 -7.59 22.20 -16.34
C LEU A 360 -8.99 22.83 -16.47
N GLY A 361 -10.02 22.25 -15.85
CA GLY A 361 -11.40 22.73 -15.94
C GLY A 361 -12.03 22.54 -17.32
N GLN A 362 -11.45 21.69 -18.17
CA GLN A 362 -11.99 21.32 -19.48
C GLN A 362 -13.19 20.37 -19.34
N ARG A 363 -13.26 19.67 -18.21
CA ARG A 363 -14.38 18.86 -17.80
C ARG A 363 -15.09 19.47 -16.61
N LYS A 364 -16.42 19.51 -16.66
CA LYS A 364 -17.24 19.96 -15.54
C LYS A 364 -17.13 18.97 -14.38
N LEU A 365 -16.65 19.45 -13.24
CA LEU A 365 -16.61 18.67 -12.01
C LEU A 365 -18.04 18.47 -11.46
N PRO A 366 -18.32 17.33 -10.81
CA PRO A 366 -19.61 17.09 -10.20
C PRO A 366 -19.86 18.11 -9.08
N LYS A 367 -21.14 18.43 -8.85
CA LYS A 367 -21.54 19.33 -7.74
C LYS A 367 -21.39 18.68 -6.37
N GLN A 368 -21.30 17.36 -6.33
CA GLN A 368 -21.12 16.55 -5.13
C GLN A 368 -19.89 15.67 -5.36
N GLU A 369 -19.09 15.47 -4.32
CA GLU A 369 -18.01 14.49 -4.37
C GLU A 369 -18.59 13.10 -4.65
N PRO A 370 -17.98 12.30 -5.55
CA PRO A 370 -18.40 10.91 -5.75
C PRO A 370 -18.32 10.12 -4.44
N GLN A 371 -19.38 9.36 -4.12
CA GLN A 371 -19.43 8.53 -2.91
C GLN A 371 -18.45 7.36 -2.97
N SER A 372 -18.18 6.86 -4.17
CA SER A 372 -17.20 5.82 -4.44
C SER A 372 -16.57 6.07 -5.80
N TRP A 373 -15.41 5.45 -6.03
CA TRP A 373 -14.69 5.52 -7.29
C TRP A 373 -13.94 4.22 -7.53
N GLN A 374 -13.62 3.95 -8.79
CA GLN A 374 -12.73 2.86 -9.20
C GLN A 374 -11.41 3.45 -9.68
N ALA A 375 -10.30 2.73 -9.51
CA ALA A 375 -9.00 3.19 -9.99
C ALA A 375 -9.03 3.42 -11.52
N GLY A 376 -8.54 4.58 -11.97
CA GLY A 376 -8.56 5.01 -13.37
C GLY A 376 -9.89 5.62 -13.85
N SER A 377 -10.92 5.67 -12.99
CA SER A 377 -12.24 6.15 -13.37
C SER A 377 -12.32 7.68 -13.48
N ARG A 378 -13.39 8.15 -14.11
CA ARG A 378 -13.72 9.59 -14.18
C ARG A 378 -14.07 10.18 -12.82
N ASP A 379 -14.64 9.36 -11.93
CA ASP A 379 -15.01 9.78 -10.58
C ASP A 379 -13.76 9.95 -9.71
N GLU A 380 -12.78 9.04 -9.81
CA GLU A 380 -11.46 9.22 -9.20
C GLU A 380 -10.81 10.53 -9.70
N ALA A 381 -10.85 10.77 -11.02
CA ALA A 381 -10.27 11.97 -11.60
C ALA A 381 -10.95 13.27 -11.13
N ALA A 382 -12.28 13.25 -10.99
CA ALA A 382 -13.04 14.37 -10.47
C ALA A 382 -12.70 14.62 -8.99
N LEU A 383 -12.64 13.57 -8.17
CA LEU A 383 -12.31 13.67 -6.75
C LEU A 383 -10.88 14.19 -6.55
N TYR A 384 -9.91 13.64 -7.28
CA TYR A 384 -8.52 14.13 -7.28
C TYR A 384 -8.46 15.62 -7.59
N ALA A 385 -9.11 16.06 -8.68
CA ALA A 385 -9.11 17.45 -9.09
C ALA A 385 -9.78 18.38 -8.07
N LEU A 386 -10.89 17.96 -7.44
CA LEU A 386 -11.54 18.73 -6.37
C LEU A 386 -10.60 18.97 -5.20
N HIS A 387 -9.77 17.99 -4.83
CA HIS A 387 -8.93 18.07 -3.63
C HIS A 387 -7.58 18.73 -3.90
N THR A 388 -7.00 18.55 -5.08
CA THR A 388 -5.59 18.87 -5.34
C THR A 388 -5.36 20.10 -6.20
N ARG A 389 -6.38 20.58 -6.91
CA ARG A 389 -6.21 21.65 -7.92
C ARG A 389 -5.58 22.91 -7.35
N GLU A 390 -5.84 23.25 -6.08
CA GLU A 390 -5.19 24.41 -5.43
C GLU A 390 -3.67 24.23 -5.31
N ALA A 391 -3.18 23.02 -5.01
CA ALA A 391 -1.74 22.74 -4.97
C ALA A 391 -1.10 22.94 -6.35
N TRP A 392 -1.74 22.44 -7.41
CA TRP A 392 -1.29 22.65 -8.79
C TRP A 392 -1.28 24.12 -9.20
N LEU A 393 -2.26 24.90 -8.75
CA LEU A 393 -2.32 26.34 -8.99
C LEU A 393 -1.19 27.08 -8.28
N LYS A 394 -0.93 26.80 -6.99
CA LYS A 394 0.13 27.45 -6.22
C LYS A 394 1.51 27.27 -6.85
N GLN A 395 1.75 26.12 -7.49
CA GLN A 395 3.00 25.84 -8.18
C GLN A 395 3.03 26.34 -9.63
N ASN A 396 1.97 26.98 -10.15
CA ASN A 396 1.82 27.30 -11.58
C ASN A 396 1.88 26.07 -12.53
N ALA A 397 1.68 24.87 -11.98
CA ALA A 397 1.80 23.61 -12.71
C ALA A 397 0.66 23.38 -13.71
N LEU A 398 -0.50 24.05 -13.56
CA LEU A 398 -1.59 23.96 -14.54
C LEU A 398 -1.21 24.52 -15.92
N ILE A 399 -0.33 25.53 -15.98
CA ILE A 399 0.14 26.07 -17.26
C ILE A 399 1.04 25.05 -17.97
N TRP A 400 1.90 24.38 -17.19
CA TRP A 400 2.73 23.28 -17.67
C TRP A 400 1.89 22.12 -18.16
N LEU A 401 0.91 21.68 -17.37
CA LEU A 401 -0.02 20.59 -17.72
C LEU A 401 -0.84 20.86 -18.99
N ARG A 402 -1.06 22.13 -19.34
CA ARG A 402 -1.76 22.50 -20.58
C ARG A 402 -0.86 22.43 -21.82
N LYS A 403 0.45 22.59 -21.64
CA LYS A 403 1.45 22.65 -22.73
C LYS A 403 2.05 21.28 -23.05
N GLY A 404 2.20 20.42 -22.05
CA GLY A 404 2.50 19.00 -22.21
C GLY A 404 1.26 18.23 -22.63
#